data_AF-A0A392QTF2-F1
#
_entry.id   AF-A0A392QTF2-F1
#
_cell.length_a   1.000
_cell.length_b   1.000
_cell.length_c   1.000
_cell.angle_alpha   90.00
_cell.angle_beta   90.00
_cell.angle_gamma   90.00
#
_symmetry.space_group_name_H-M   'P 1'
#
loop_
_entity.id
_entity.type
_entity.pdbx_description
1 polymer ?
#
loop_
_entity_poly.entity_id
_entity_poly.type
_entity_poly.pdbx_seq_one_letter_code
_entity_poly.pdbx_strand_id
1 'polypeptide(L)' 'HGEAVGIIGPSGTGKSTILKIIAGLLAPDKGEVYIRGRKRGGLISDDEISGLRIGLVFQSAALFDSLTVRENVGFLL' A
#
# COMPACT_ATOMS: atom_id res chain seq x y z
N HIS A 1 -0.04 15.12 -12.48
CA HIS A 1 -0.27 13.68 -12.30
C HIS A 1 0.81 12.92 -13.05
N GLY A 2 1.38 11.86 -12.47
CA GLY A 2 2.50 11.11 -13.06
C GLY A 2 3.88 11.42 -12.45
N GLU A 3 3.92 11.88 -11.19
CA GLU A 3 5.16 12.08 -10.46
C GLU A 3 5.74 10.75 -9.96
N ALA A 4 7.06 10.63 -9.96
CA ALA A 4 7.78 9.52 -9.33
C ALA A 4 8.60 10.06 -8.16
N VAL A 5 8.34 9.54 -6.95
CA VAL A 5 9.02 9.95 -5.71
C VAL A 5 9.74 8.75 -5.11
N GLY A 6 11.00 8.94 -4.70
CA GLY A 6 11.81 7.91 -4.04
C GLY A 6 11.99 8.20 -2.56
N ILE A 7 11.84 7.18 -1.71
CA ILE A 7 12.19 7.23 -0.28
C ILE A 7 13.40 6.33 -0.05
N ILE A 8 14.54 6.92 0.32
CA ILE A 8 15.83 6.23 0.43
C ILE A 8 16.38 6.37 1.85
N GLY A 9 17.01 5.31 2.36
CA GLY A 9 17.66 5.30 3.67
C GLY A 9 18.10 3.89 4.09
N PRO A 10 18.98 3.76 5.11
CA PRO A 10 19.46 2.47 5.61
C PRO A 10 18.35 1.48 6.00
N SER A 11 18.68 0.19 6.14
CA SER A 11 17.74 -0.79 6.70
C SER A 11 17.27 -0.40 8.10
N GLY A 12 16.02 -0.70 8.44
CA GLY A 12 15.43 -0.38 9.76
C GLY A 12 14.92 1.06 9.93
N THR A 13 15.14 1.96 8.97
CA THR A 13 14.69 3.38 9.06
C THR A 13 13.18 3.60 8.88
N GLY A 14 12.39 2.56 8.68
CA GLY A 14 10.93 2.66 8.59
C GLY A 14 10.34 2.90 7.19
N LYS A 15 11.13 2.77 6.10
CA LYS A 15 10.64 2.88 4.71
C LYS A 15 9.43 1.98 4.42
N SER A 16 9.51 0.71 4.80
CA SER A 16 8.39 -0.23 4.61
C SER A 16 7.22 0.10 5.53
N THR A 17 7.49 0.66 6.73
CA THR A 17 6.46 1.11 7.67
C THR A 17 5.66 2.28 7.08
N ILE A 18 6.32 3.30 6.53
CA ILE A 18 5.62 4.45 5.95
C ILE A 18 4.80 4.04 4.71
N LEU A 19 5.31 3.14 3.87
CA LEU A 19 4.54 2.61 2.73
C LEU A 19 3.28 1.85 3.17
N LYS A 20 3.37 1.05 4.25
CA LYS A 20 2.20 0.36 4.83
C LYS A 20 1.18 1.34 5.41
N ILE A 21 1.63 2.42 6.05
CA ILE A 21 0.75 3.49 6.56
C ILE A 21 0.01 4.18 5.41
N ILE A 22 0.72 4.57 4.35
CA ILE A 22 0.12 5.18 3.16
C ILE A 22 -0.91 4.23 2.52
N ALA A 23 -0.57 2.94 2.43
CA ALA A 23 -1.46 1.90 1.92
C ALA A 23 -2.62 1.55 2.87
N GLY A 24 -2.69 2.11 4.10
CA GLY A 24 -3.71 1.77 5.10
C GLY A 24 -3.60 0.36 5.69
N LEU A 25 -2.44 -0.27 5.57
CA LEU A 25 -2.13 -1.57 6.17
C LEU A 25 -1.59 -1.44 7.60
N LEU A 26 -1.35 -0.21 8.05
CA LEU A 26 -0.87 0.12 9.39
C LEU A 26 -1.41 1.50 9.77
N ALA A 27 -2.02 1.64 10.96
CA ALA A 27 -2.45 2.94 11.45
C ALA A 27 -1.24 3.74 11.98
N PRO A 28 -1.15 5.06 11.73
CA PRO A 28 -0.14 5.90 12.36
C PRO A 28 -0.50 6.17 13.81
N ASP A 29 0.50 6.28 14.69
CA ASP A 29 0.27 6.66 16.11
C ASP A 29 -0.21 8.11 16.24
N LYS A 30 0.28 8.99 15.35
CA LYS A 30 -0.04 10.42 15.26
C LYS A 30 0.04 10.91 13.82
N GLY A 31 -0.64 12.01 13.53
CA GLY A 31 -0.68 12.61 12.19
C GLY A 31 -1.76 12.01 11.30
N GLU A 32 -1.77 12.43 10.03
CA GLU A 32 -2.86 12.15 9.11
C GLU A 32 -2.32 11.84 7.71
N VAL A 33 -3.02 10.96 6.99
CA VAL A 33 -2.73 10.63 5.59
C VAL A 33 -3.88 11.14 4.73
N TYR A 34 -3.54 11.90 3.68
CA TYR A 34 -4.50 12.42 2.72
C TYR A 34 -4.20 11.87 1.34
N ILE A 35 -5.20 11.28 0.68
CA ILE A 35 -5.10 10.82 -0.70
C ILE A 35 -6.16 11.54 -1.51
N ARG A 36 -5.73 12.29 -2.54
CA ARG A 36 -6.62 13.12 -3.39
C ARG A 36 -7.53 14.06 -2.55
N GLY A 37 -6.97 14.66 -1.50
CA GLY A 37 -7.69 15.58 -0.61
C GLY A 37 -8.64 14.91 0.39
N ARG A 38 -8.77 13.58 0.39
CA ARG A 38 -9.56 12.83 1.36
C ARG A 38 -8.67 12.26 2.45
N LYS A 39 -9.02 12.49 3.71
CA LYS A 39 -8.35 11.87 4.85
C LYS A 39 -8.61 10.36 4.81
N ARG A 40 -7.56 9.57 5.03
CA ARG A 40 -7.64 8.11 5.11
C ARG A 40 -8.04 7.72 6.54
N GLY A 41 -9.15 6.99 6.71
CA GLY A 41 -9.45 6.25 7.93
C GLY A 41 -8.46 5.08 8.10
N GLY A 42 -8.21 4.67 9.34
CA GLY A 42 -7.11 3.75 9.73
C GLY A 42 -7.12 2.37 9.05
N LEU A 43 -7.39 1.30 9.82
CA LEU A 43 -7.53 -0.05 9.24
C LEU A 43 -8.84 -0.09 8.44
N ILE A 44 -8.74 -0.61 7.22
CA ILE A 44 -9.77 -0.58 6.17
C ILE A 44 -11.15 -1.01 6.73
N SER A 45 -12.14 -0.12 6.67
CA SER A 45 -13.54 -0.54 6.58
C SER A 45 -13.96 -0.55 5.12
N ASP A 46 -14.74 -1.56 4.73
CA ASP A 46 -15.16 -1.81 3.34
C ASP A 46 -15.94 -0.62 2.73
N ASP A 47 -16.51 0.24 3.57
CA ASP A 47 -17.31 1.40 3.18
C ASP A 47 -16.47 2.59 2.63
N GLU A 48 -15.17 2.69 2.97
CA GLU A 48 -14.29 3.79 2.53
C GLU A 48 -13.60 3.55 1.17
N ILE A 49 -13.79 2.37 0.56
CA ILE A 49 -13.06 1.91 -0.65
C ILE A 49 -13.58 2.57 -1.95
N SER A 50 -14.68 3.33 -1.91
CA SER A 50 -15.23 3.97 -3.11
C SER A 50 -14.35 5.14 -3.62
N GLY A 51 -13.32 4.81 -4.41
CA GLY A 51 -12.59 5.76 -5.28
C GLY A 51 -11.08 5.92 -5.04
N LEU A 52 -10.49 5.24 -4.06
CA LEU A 52 -9.07 5.33 -3.73
C LEU A 52 -8.35 4.02 -4.04
N ARG A 53 -7.77 3.91 -5.25
CA ARG A 53 -6.94 2.76 -5.66
C ARG A 53 -5.46 3.04 -5.36
N ILE A 54 -4.88 2.26 -4.45
CA ILE A 54 -3.43 2.22 -4.18
C ILE A 54 -2.96 0.80 -4.48
N GLY A 55 -1.95 0.65 -5.36
CA GLY A 55 -1.24 -0.61 -5.56
C GLY A 55 0.01 -0.65 -4.69
N LEU A 56 0.24 -1.76 -3.98
CA LEU A 56 1.45 -1.98 -3.19
C LEU A 56 2.12 -3.27 -3.66
N VAL A 57 3.41 -3.18 -3.96
CA VAL A 57 4.26 -4.34 -4.24
C VAL A 57 5.13 -4.58 -3.01
N PHE A 58 5.01 -5.77 -2.41
CA PHE A 58 5.75 -6.11 -1.19
C PHE A 58 7.20 -6.50 -1.50
N GLN A 59 8.08 -6.28 -0.52
CA GLN A 59 9.50 -6.63 -0.62
C GLN A 59 9.74 -8.13 -0.73
N SER A 60 8.91 -8.94 -0.04
CA SER A 60 8.87 -10.39 -0.22
C SER A 60 7.78 -10.75 -1.23
N ALA A 61 8.07 -11.68 -2.14
CA ALA A 61 7.10 -12.18 -3.09
C ALA A 61 5.89 -12.76 -2.35
N ALA A 62 4.69 -12.27 -2.68
CA ALA A 62 3.42 -12.85 -2.27
C ALA A 62 2.81 -13.62 -3.45
N LEU A 63 3.63 -14.46 -4.09
CA LEU A 63 3.18 -15.31 -5.19
C LEU A 63 2.51 -16.56 -4.64
N PHE A 64 1.48 -17.02 -5.34
CA PHE A 64 0.86 -18.30 -5.05
C PHE A 64 1.61 -19.38 -5.83
N ASP A 65 2.31 -20.24 -5.11
CA ASP A 65 3.12 -21.33 -5.68
C ASP A 65 2.28 -22.36 -6.45
N SER A 66 0.99 -22.44 -6.15
CA SER A 66 0.03 -23.30 -6.85
C SER A 66 -0.46 -22.73 -8.20
N LEU A 67 -0.11 -21.49 -8.51
CA LEU A 67 -0.59 -20.78 -9.70
C LEU A 67 0.55 -20.58 -10.72
N THR A 68 0.21 -20.64 -12.00
CA THR A 68 1.11 -20.21 -13.07
C THR A 68 1.40 -18.71 -12.99
N VAL A 69 2.43 -18.26 -13.71
CA VAL A 69 2.74 -16.81 -13.82
C VAL A 69 1.55 -16.02 -14.35
N ARG A 70 0.86 -16.53 -15.37
CA ARG A 70 -0.31 -15.87 -15.96
C ARG A 70 -1.43 -15.70 -14.93
N GLU A 71 -1.67 -16.72 -14.11
CA GLU A 71 -2.68 -16.69 -13.07
C GLU A 71 -2.29 -15.72 -11.95
N ASN A 72 -1.04 -15.72 -11.50
CA ASN A 72 -0.55 -14.74 -10.51
C ASN A 72 -0.70 -13.28 -11.01
N VAL A 73 -0.38 -13.00 -12.27
CA VAL A 73 -0.51 -11.65 -12.85
C VAL A 73 -1.98 -11.26 -13.08
N GLY A 74 -2.83 -12.24 -13.42
CA GLY A 74 -4.27 -12.03 -13.62
C GLY A 74 -5.08 -11.97 -12.33
N PHE A 75 -4.48 -12.30 -11.19
CA PHE A 75 -5.12 -12.31 -9.89
C PHE A 75 -5.34 -10.87 -9.41
N LEU A 76 -6.61 -10.50 -9.18
CA LEU A 76 -6.99 -9.24 -8.54
C LEU A 76 -7.40 -9.56 -7.10
N LEU A 77 -6.64 -9.03 -6.14
CA LEU A 77 -7.01 -9.02 -4.72
C LEU A 77 -8.12 -8.01 -4.45
#